data_AF-A0A1J3FA75-F1
#
_entry.id   AF-A0A1J3FA75-F1
#
_cell.length_a   1.000
_cell.length_b   1.000
_cell.length_c   1.000
_cell.angle_alpha   90.00
_cell.angle_beta   90.00
_cell.angle_gamma   90.00
#
_symmetry.space_group_name_H-M   'P 1'
#
loop_
_entity.id
_entity.type
_entity.pdbx_description
1 polymer ?
#
loop_
_entity_poly.entity_id
_entity_poly.type
_entity_poly.pdbx_seq_one_letter_code
_entity_poly.pdbx_strand_id
1 'polypeptide(L)'
;LNWNQQQIPTTMDPATDDDSSPNFTDFTLAEIVDMENLYKELGDQSLHKDFCQTVASSFSFSVNRKGKPSITWKQVQSWFQGKLKQQNQAEFKTKPSPPLQIANLSNLSDARNAGNATSVQKRKGKASDLMDLAFEAKSERDDAWFDVASFRTYRTLSTGELEARVRFSGFDNRHDEWLNVKRSVRERSIPVEPSECGRVKVGDLLLCFEETEDQALYRDAHVVNIRREIHDHKRCNCVFLVRFEGDNTEEPLGIDKICRRPDHE
;
A
#
# COMPACT_ATOMS: atom_id res chain seq x y z
N LEU A 1 -51.59 -7.61 37.38
CA LEU A 1 -52.88 -6.97 37.03
C LEU A 1 -52.61 -5.91 35.97
N ASN A 2 -53.36 -6.00 34.89
CA ASN A 2 -53.34 -5.16 33.70
C ASN A 2 -53.56 -3.67 34.03
N TRP A 3 -52.85 -2.83 33.28
CA TRP A 3 -53.30 -1.63 32.54
C TRP A 3 -54.49 -0.81 33.04
N ASN A 4 -54.30 0.51 33.05
CA ASN A 4 -55.34 1.40 32.52
C ASN A 4 -54.73 2.55 31.70
N GLN A 5 -55.27 2.69 30.48
CA GLN A 5 -54.96 3.68 29.44
C GLN A 5 -55.57 5.04 29.76
N GLN A 6 -55.00 6.11 29.19
CA GLN A 6 -55.79 7.19 28.59
C GLN A 6 -55.01 7.89 27.45
N GLN A 7 -55.78 8.45 26.51
CA GLN A 7 -55.49 8.62 25.08
C GLN A 7 -54.78 9.93 24.68
N ILE A 8 -54.32 9.93 23.42
CA ILE A 8 -53.52 10.87 22.59
C ILE A 8 -54.31 12.13 22.19
N PRO A 9 -53.69 13.26 21.74
CA PRO A 9 -53.54 13.49 20.27
C PRO A 9 -52.28 14.26 19.78
N THR A 10 -51.66 13.71 18.72
CA THR A 10 -51.36 14.32 17.39
C THR A 10 -50.30 15.42 17.20
N THR A 11 -49.27 15.05 16.41
CA THR A 11 -48.44 15.81 15.42
C THR A 11 -47.57 17.00 15.83
N MET A 12 -46.25 16.87 15.61
CA MET A 12 -45.41 17.82 14.84
C MET A 12 -44.02 17.22 14.53
N ASP A 13 -43.75 17.16 13.21
CA ASP A 13 -42.55 17.03 12.37
C ASP A 13 -41.12 16.71 12.89
N PRO A 14 -40.27 16.12 12.00
CA PRO A 14 -38.96 15.57 12.35
C PRO A 14 -37.87 16.64 12.40
N ALA A 15 -37.01 16.54 13.42
CA ALA A 15 -35.77 17.31 13.49
C ALA A 15 -34.81 16.87 12.38
N THR A 16 -34.48 17.82 11.50
CA THR A 16 -33.42 17.74 10.49
C THR A 16 -32.05 18.04 11.11
N ASP A 17 -31.07 17.26 10.66
CA ASP A 17 -29.63 17.53 10.50
C ASP A 17 -28.86 18.19 11.65
N ASP A 18 -27.90 17.44 12.20
CA ASP A 18 -26.47 17.72 11.99
C ASP A 18 -25.66 16.54 12.58
N ASP A 19 -25.25 15.58 11.73
CA ASP A 19 -24.18 14.64 12.09
C ASP A 19 -23.03 14.78 11.10
N SER A 20 -22.39 15.94 11.19
CA SER A 20 -21.05 16.19 10.69
C SER A 20 -20.02 15.37 11.49
N SER A 21 -20.08 14.04 11.39
CA SER A 21 -19.09 13.13 11.98
C SER A 21 -18.06 12.71 10.92
N PRO A 22 -16.74 12.79 11.22
CA PRO A 22 -15.68 12.54 10.25
C PRO A 22 -15.70 11.07 9.83
N ASN A 23 -15.71 10.81 8.52
CA ASN A 23 -15.71 9.51 7.86
C ASN A 23 -14.69 8.51 8.48
N PHE A 24 -15.11 7.76 9.49
CA PHE A 24 -14.47 6.51 9.91
C PHE A 24 -14.94 5.39 8.99
N THR A 25 -14.35 5.30 7.81
CA THR A 25 -14.59 4.16 6.94
C THR A 25 -13.62 3.05 7.28
N ASP A 26 -14.00 2.16 8.22
CA ASP A 26 -13.29 0.91 8.53
C ASP A 26 -13.49 -0.11 7.40
N PHE A 27 -12.92 0.18 6.23
CA PHE A 27 -12.77 -0.79 5.16
C PHE A 27 -11.53 -1.64 5.40
N THR A 28 -11.63 -2.93 5.13
CA THR A 28 -10.46 -3.81 5.06
C THR A 28 -9.64 -3.50 3.80
N LEU A 29 -8.37 -3.89 3.79
CA LEU A 29 -7.52 -3.69 2.61
C LEU A 29 -8.09 -4.36 1.36
N ALA A 30 -8.66 -5.57 1.50
CA ALA A 30 -9.32 -6.27 0.41
C ALA A 30 -10.51 -5.46 -0.16
N GLU A 31 -11.35 -4.89 0.71
CA GLU A 31 -12.47 -4.05 0.30
C GLU A 31 -12.01 -2.76 -0.39
N ILE A 32 -10.92 -2.14 0.09
CA ILE A 32 -10.33 -0.96 -0.54
C ILE A 32 -9.82 -1.31 -1.95
N VAL A 33 -9.08 -2.40 -2.10
CA VAL A 33 -8.57 -2.87 -3.40
C VAL A 33 -9.72 -3.17 -4.37
N ASP A 34 -10.76 -3.86 -3.90
CA ASP A 34 -11.95 -4.14 -4.70
C ASP A 34 -12.64 -2.84 -5.15
N MET A 35 -12.83 -1.87 -4.25
CA MET A 35 -13.40 -0.57 -4.62
C MET A 35 -12.51 0.22 -5.59
N GLU A 36 -11.18 0.13 -5.47
CA GLU A 36 -10.27 0.75 -6.44
C GLU A 36 -10.37 0.14 -7.83
N ASN A 37 -10.56 -1.17 -7.93
CA ASN A 37 -10.77 -1.84 -9.21
C ASN A 37 -12.13 -1.45 -9.81
N LEU A 38 -13.19 -1.47 -8.99
CA LEU A 38 -14.53 -1.05 -9.41
C LEU A 38 -14.55 0.41 -9.90
N TYR A 39 -13.84 1.31 -9.22
CA TYR A 39 -13.74 2.71 -9.65
C TYR A 39 -13.03 2.86 -11.00
N LYS A 40 -11.94 2.12 -11.22
CA LYS A 40 -11.21 2.14 -12.50
C LYS A 40 -12.04 1.60 -13.67
N GLU A 41 -12.92 0.65 -13.42
CA GLU A 41 -13.77 0.05 -14.46
C GLU A 41 -15.01 0.89 -14.78
N LEU A 42 -15.64 1.49 -13.76
CA LEU A 42 -16.97 2.13 -13.89
C LEU A 42 -16.91 3.66 -13.87
N GLY A 43 -15.82 4.25 -13.38
CA GLY A 43 -15.68 5.71 -13.22
C GLY A 43 -16.85 6.30 -12.43
N ASP A 44 -17.44 7.38 -12.96
CA ASP A 44 -18.53 8.12 -12.30
C ASP A 44 -19.81 7.29 -12.09
N GLN A 45 -19.99 6.18 -12.83
CA GLN A 45 -21.12 5.28 -12.63
C GLN A 45 -21.06 4.55 -11.28
N SER A 46 -19.89 4.51 -10.62
CA SER A 46 -19.72 3.91 -9.30
C SER A 46 -20.43 4.67 -8.18
N LEU A 47 -20.95 5.87 -8.45
CA LEU A 47 -21.65 6.71 -7.47
C LEU A 47 -23.14 6.37 -7.33
N HIS A 48 -23.69 5.55 -8.22
CA HIS A 48 -25.10 5.16 -8.17
C HIS A 48 -25.42 4.40 -6.86
N LYS A 49 -26.52 4.80 -6.21
CA LYS A 49 -26.96 4.23 -4.92
C LYS A 49 -27.11 2.71 -4.98
N ASP A 50 -27.76 2.20 -6.04
CA ASP A 50 -28.02 0.76 -6.17
C ASP A 50 -26.71 -0.03 -6.31
N PHE A 51 -25.75 0.52 -7.05
CA PHE A 51 -24.41 -0.05 -7.16
C PHE A 51 -23.67 -0.03 -5.81
N CYS A 52 -23.66 1.10 -5.12
CA CYS A 52 -23.06 1.22 -3.79
C CYS A 52 -23.71 0.25 -2.78
N GLN A 53 -25.02 0.02 -2.90
CA GLN A 53 -25.76 -0.94 -2.08
C GLN A 53 -25.34 -2.38 -2.40
N THR A 54 -25.18 -2.75 -3.67
CA THR A 54 -24.68 -4.07 -4.07
C THR A 54 -23.28 -4.33 -3.52
N VAL A 55 -22.37 -3.36 -3.65
CA VAL A 55 -20.99 -3.46 -3.14
C VAL A 55 -20.98 -3.58 -1.61
N ALA A 56 -21.74 -2.73 -0.91
CA ALA A 56 -21.85 -2.77 0.54
C ALA A 56 -22.41 -4.09 1.07
N SER A 57 -23.45 -4.63 0.40
CA SER A 57 -23.99 -5.95 0.72
C SER A 57 -22.96 -7.05 0.50
N SER A 58 -22.27 -7.06 -0.65
CA SER A 58 -21.23 -8.05 -0.95
C SER A 58 -20.13 -8.08 0.13
N PHE A 59 -19.62 -6.92 0.54
CA PHE A 59 -18.61 -6.84 1.58
C PHE A 59 -19.14 -7.25 2.95
N SER A 60 -20.37 -6.87 3.29
CA SER A 60 -20.99 -7.24 4.58
C SER A 60 -21.17 -8.75 4.74
N PHE A 61 -21.39 -9.48 3.64
CA PHE A 61 -21.53 -10.94 3.63
C PHE A 61 -20.22 -11.68 3.33
N SER A 62 -19.11 -10.97 3.13
CA SER A 62 -17.81 -11.57 2.86
C SER A 62 -17.22 -12.21 4.12
N VAL A 63 -16.47 -13.31 3.94
CA VAL A 63 -15.71 -13.96 5.01
C VAL A 63 -14.69 -13.01 5.67
N ASN A 64 -14.20 -12.01 4.91
CA ASN A 64 -13.27 -10.98 5.38
C ASN A 64 -13.90 -10.01 6.41
N ARG A 65 -15.22 -10.04 6.56
CA ARG A 65 -16.00 -9.21 7.49
C ARG A 65 -16.43 -9.95 8.76
N LYS A 66 -16.03 -11.22 8.94
CA LYS A 66 -16.38 -12.00 10.13
C LYS A 66 -15.93 -11.27 11.41
N GLY A 67 -16.88 -10.89 12.26
CA GLY A 67 -16.63 -10.17 13.51
C GLY A 67 -16.49 -8.64 13.39
N LYS A 68 -16.71 -8.06 12.21
CA LYS A 68 -16.71 -6.60 11.98
C LYS A 68 -18.12 -6.08 11.69
N PRO A 69 -18.41 -4.78 11.93
CA PRO A 69 -19.70 -4.20 11.61
C PRO A 69 -19.97 -4.24 10.09
N SER A 70 -21.25 -4.39 9.73
CA SER A 70 -21.68 -4.36 8.34
C SER A 70 -21.37 -3.01 7.69
N ILE A 71 -21.14 -3.04 6.39
CA ILE A 71 -20.87 -1.85 5.59
C ILE A 71 -22.20 -1.32 5.06
N THR A 72 -22.38 -0.01 5.17
CA THR A 72 -23.52 0.69 4.60
C THR A 72 -23.18 1.20 3.20
N TRP A 73 -24.18 1.29 2.33
CA TRP A 73 -24.01 1.86 0.98
C TRP A 73 -23.49 3.30 1.02
N LYS A 74 -23.82 4.06 2.08
CA LYS A 74 -23.32 5.43 2.30
C LYS A 74 -21.80 5.45 2.49
N GLN A 75 -21.23 4.50 3.24
CA GLN A 75 -19.77 4.41 3.41
C GLN A 75 -19.08 4.15 2.07
N VAL A 76 -19.62 3.24 1.26
CA VAL A 76 -19.10 2.94 -0.07
C VAL A 76 -19.21 4.15 -1.01
N GLN A 77 -20.36 4.83 -0.98
CA GLN A 77 -20.58 6.03 -1.78
C GLN A 77 -19.63 7.16 -1.38
N SER A 78 -19.46 7.42 -0.07
CA SER A 78 -18.50 8.41 0.44
C SER A 78 -17.08 8.13 -0.02
N TRP A 79 -16.69 6.85 -0.08
CA TRP A 79 -15.38 6.44 -0.58
C TRP A 79 -15.21 6.79 -2.07
N PHE A 80 -16.18 6.43 -2.93
CA PHE A 80 -16.13 6.77 -4.35
C PHE A 80 -16.16 8.29 -4.60
N GLN A 81 -16.96 9.04 -3.84
CA GLN A 81 -16.97 10.51 -3.90
C GLN A 81 -15.62 11.11 -3.49
N GLY A 82 -14.97 10.53 -2.48
CA GLY A 82 -13.61 10.91 -2.07
C GLY A 82 -12.60 10.70 -3.21
N LYS A 83 -12.68 9.57 -3.90
CA LYS A 83 -11.82 9.28 -5.06
C LYS A 83 -12.07 10.24 -6.24
N LEU A 84 -13.33 10.54 -6.56
CA LEU A 84 -13.66 11.51 -7.61
C LEU A 84 -13.13 12.91 -7.29
N LYS A 85 -13.24 13.35 -6.03
CA LYS A 85 -12.68 14.63 -5.58
C LYS A 85 -11.15 14.66 -5.69
N GLN A 86 -10.47 13.55 -5.37
CA GLN A 86 -9.01 13.44 -5.52
C GLN A 86 -8.58 13.48 -7.00
N GLN A 87 -9.31 12.81 -7.89
CA GLN A 87 -9.03 12.82 -9.33
C GLN A 87 -9.24 14.22 -9.93
N ASN A 88 -10.35 14.89 -9.61
CA ASN A 88 -10.61 16.25 -10.07
C ASN A 88 -9.55 17.24 -9.53
N GLN A 89 -9.12 17.11 -8.27
CA GLN A 89 -8.04 17.95 -7.73
C GLN A 89 -6.67 17.69 -8.36
N ALA A 90 -6.40 16.48 -8.86
CA ALA A 90 -5.18 16.18 -9.61
C ALA A 90 -5.20 16.83 -11.01
N GLU A 91 -6.38 16.89 -11.65
CA GLU A 91 -6.56 17.57 -12.94
C GLU A 91 -6.54 19.10 -12.83
N PHE A 92 -6.96 19.68 -11.70
CA PHE A 92 -6.86 21.13 -11.45
C PHE A 92 -5.46 21.65 -11.08
N LYS A 93 -4.51 20.77 -10.73
CA LYS A 93 -3.12 21.17 -10.37
C LYS A 93 -2.15 21.19 -11.55
N THR A 94 -2.60 20.88 -12.77
CA THR A 94 -1.78 20.93 -13.99
C THR A 94 -2.33 21.94 -15.00
N LYS A 95 -2.19 23.24 -14.70
CA LYS A 95 -1.79 24.31 -15.65
C LYS A 95 -1.71 25.70 -14.95
N PRO A 96 -0.83 26.61 -15.42
CA PRO A 96 -0.52 27.88 -14.76
C PRO A 96 -1.57 28.98 -15.09
N SER A 97 -1.91 29.82 -14.11
CA SER A 97 -2.59 31.11 -14.32
C SER A 97 -1.61 32.15 -14.92
N PRO A 98 -2.01 33.35 -15.43
CA PRO A 98 -3.34 34.05 -15.47
C PRO A 98 -3.59 34.77 -16.85
N PRO A 99 -4.41 35.85 -17.04
CA PRO A 99 -5.63 36.36 -16.38
C PRO A 99 -6.87 36.50 -17.33
N LEU A 100 -8.02 36.87 -16.74
CA LEU A 100 -9.35 37.14 -17.33
C LEU A 100 -9.38 37.97 -18.63
N GLN A 101 -10.20 37.55 -19.62
CA GLN A 101 -11.21 38.38 -20.33
C GLN A 101 -12.11 37.56 -21.28
N ILE A 102 -13.35 38.02 -21.41
CA ILE A 102 -14.52 37.38 -22.07
C ILE A 102 -14.50 37.59 -23.59
N ALA A 103 -14.77 36.56 -24.41
CA ALA A 103 -15.58 36.64 -25.65
C ALA A 103 -15.82 35.27 -26.33
N ASN A 104 -17.11 34.90 -26.37
CA ASN A 104 -17.95 34.29 -27.42
C ASN A 104 -17.49 33.18 -28.40
N LEU A 105 -18.49 32.32 -28.67
CA LEU A 105 -18.58 31.14 -29.55
C LEU A 105 -18.03 31.31 -30.98
N SER A 106 -17.43 30.24 -31.53
CA SER A 106 -17.82 29.59 -32.82
C SER A 106 -16.89 28.44 -33.27
N ASN A 107 -17.52 27.29 -33.61
CA ASN A 107 -17.16 26.23 -34.59
C ASN A 107 -15.91 25.34 -34.36
N LEU A 108 -16.01 24.02 -34.10
CA LEU A 108 -16.42 22.84 -34.92
C LEU A 108 -15.43 22.39 -36.02
N SER A 109 -15.23 21.06 -36.07
CA SER A 109 -14.64 20.18 -37.13
C SER A 109 -13.11 20.27 -37.35
N ASP A 110 -12.30 19.20 -37.50
CA ASP A 110 -12.57 17.82 -37.92
C ASP A 110 -11.42 16.82 -37.61
N ALA A 111 -11.83 15.56 -37.40
CA ALA A 111 -11.26 14.26 -37.82
C ALA A 111 -9.76 13.89 -37.58
N ARG A 112 -9.48 12.88 -36.72
CA ARG A 112 -9.17 11.45 -37.02
C ARG A 112 -7.84 11.17 -37.76
N ASN A 113 -6.89 10.49 -37.09
CA ASN A 113 -6.64 9.05 -37.30
C ASN A 113 -5.53 8.50 -36.38
N ALA A 114 -5.69 7.20 -36.10
CA ALA A 114 -5.04 6.41 -35.06
C ALA A 114 -3.77 5.68 -35.49
N GLY A 115 -3.02 5.17 -34.51
CA GLY A 115 -2.39 3.84 -34.63
C GLY A 115 -0.95 3.72 -34.14
N ASN A 116 -0.73 3.44 -32.85
CA ASN A 116 -0.09 2.21 -32.35
C ASN A 116 0.34 2.37 -30.89
N ALA A 117 -0.42 1.76 -29.98
CA ALA A 117 -0.03 1.55 -28.60
C ALA A 117 0.51 0.12 -28.46
N THR A 118 1.77 0.00 -28.05
CA THR A 118 2.40 -1.25 -27.64
C THR A 118 1.78 -1.75 -26.33
N SER A 119 1.39 -3.02 -26.37
CA SER A 119 0.78 -3.79 -25.28
C SER A 119 1.64 -3.79 -24.01
N VAL A 120 1.12 -3.18 -22.94
CA VAL A 120 1.55 -3.45 -21.57
C VAL A 120 0.72 -4.64 -21.08
N GLN A 121 1.36 -5.79 -20.91
CA GLN A 121 0.71 -6.97 -20.34
C GLN A 121 0.34 -6.71 -18.88
N LYS A 122 -0.94 -6.43 -18.62
CA LYS A 122 -1.54 -6.47 -17.27
C LYS A 122 -1.54 -7.92 -16.79
N ARG A 123 -0.66 -8.27 -15.85
CA ARG A 123 -0.82 -9.49 -15.05
C ARG A 123 -2.05 -9.32 -14.16
N LYS A 124 -3.00 -10.25 -14.29
CA LYS A 124 -4.22 -10.35 -13.47
C LYS A 124 -3.91 -11.24 -12.26
N GLY A 125 -3.31 -10.67 -11.22
CA GLY A 125 -3.11 -11.37 -9.95
C GLY A 125 -4.43 -11.53 -9.20
N LYS A 126 -4.67 -12.69 -8.58
CA LYS A 126 -5.84 -12.94 -7.73
C LYS A 126 -5.55 -12.44 -6.31
N ALA A 127 -6.57 -12.06 -5.55
CA ALA A 127 -6.40 -11.62 -4.15
C ALA A 127 -5.76 -12.68 -3.23
N SER A 128 -5.80 -13.96 -3.62
CA SER A 128 -5.07 -15.06 -2.96
C SER A 128 -3.56 -14.89 -3.02
N ASP A 129 -3.04 -14.31 -4.09
CA ASP A 129 -1.59 -14.19 -4.34
C ASP A 129 -0.97 -13.12 -3.43
N LEU A 130 -1.80 -12.24 -2.84
CA LEU A 130 -1.39 -11.22 -1.87
C LEU A 130 -1.28 -11.76 -0.44
N MET A 131 -1.90 -12.91 -0.13
CA MET A 131 -1.86 -13.50 1.22
C MET A 131 -0.50 -14.13 1.54
N ASP A 132 0.28 -14.49 0.51
CA ASP A 132 1.61 -15.10 0.65
C ASP A 132 2.75 -14.06 0.61
N LEU A 133 2.46 -12.80 0.26
CA LEU A 133 3.48 -11.75 0.16
C LEU A 133 3.78 -11.17 1.54
N ALA A 134 5.01 -11.40 2.01
CA ALA A 134 5.57 -10.75 3.17
C ALA A 134 6.35 -9.49 2.77
N PHE A 135 6.28 -8.46 3.60
CA PHE A 135 6.95 -7.18 3.34
C PHE A 135 7.91 -6.83 4.48
N GLU A 136 8.92 -6.04 4.12
CA GLU A 136 9.80 -5.33 5.03
C GLU A 136 9.76 -3.83 4.68
N ALA A 137 10.05 -2.99 5.67
CA ALA A 137 10.05 -1.55 5.50
C ALA A 137 11.23 -0.89 6.21
N LYS A 138 11.75 0.16 5.58
CA LYS A 138 12.91 0.91 6.07
C LYS A 138 12.44 2.02 7.01
N SER A 139 12.85 1.98 8.27
CA SER A 139 12.51 3.01 9.25
C SER A 139 13.28 4.30 8.96
N GLU A 140 12.63 5.44 9.17
CA GLU A 140 13.29 6.75 9.03
C GLU A 140 14.16 7.11 10.25
N ARG A 141 14.09 6.33 11.34
CA ARG A 141 14.79 6.63 12.59
C ARG A 141 16.25 6.21 12.56
N ASP A 142 16.50 5.03 12.03
CA ASP A 142 17.80 4.35 12.07
C ASP A 142 18.24 3.83 10.69
N ASP A 143 17.44 4.07 9.64
CA ASP A 143 17.72 3.62 8.27
C ASP A 143 17.87 2.09 8.15
N ALA A 144 17.26 1.33 9.09
CA ALA A 144 17.24 -0.13 9.08
C ALA A 144 15.92 -0.69 8.55
N TRP A 145 15.97 -1.91 8.01
CA TRP A 145 14.81 -2.64 7.52
C TRP A 145 14.22 -3.55 8.60
N PHE A 146 12.90 -3.51 8.72
CA PHE A 146 12.14 -4.33 9.66
C PHE A 146 11.00 -5.04 8.96
N ASP A 147 10.66 -6.23 9.45
CA ASP A 147 9.49 -6.94 9.00
C ASP A 147 8.21 -6.14 9.26
N VAL A 148 7.35 -6.07 8.25
CA VAL A 148 6.03 -5.46 8.36
C VAL A 148 5.05 -6.49 8.92
N ALA A 149 4.39 -6.16 10.04
CA ALA A 149 3.28 -6.94 10.56
C ALA A 149 1.97 -6.60 9.86
N SER A 150 1.72 -5.31 9.60
CA SER A 150 0.53 -4.87 8.87
C SER A 150 0.65 -3.43 8.37
N PHE A 151 -0.01 -3.15 7.25
CA PHE A 151 -0.31 -1.79 6.81
C PHE A 151 -1.61 -1.31 7.47
N ARG A 152 -1.58 -0.16 8.13
CA ARG A 152 -2.72 0.40 8.87
C ARG A 152 -3.62 1.25 8.00
N THR A 153 -3.02 2.13 7.21
CA THR A 153 -3.71 3.05 6.31
C THR A 153 -2.71 3.62 5.31
N TYR A 154 -3.14 4.47 4.39
CA TYR A 154 -2.29 5.16 3.42
C TYR A 154 -2.71 6.63 3.29
N ARG A 155 -1.81 7.45 2.73
CA ARG A 155 -2.10 8.84 2.35
C ARG A 155 -1.35 9.20 1.08
N THR A 156 -1.90 10.15 0.35
CA THR A 156 -1.22 10.78 -0.79
C THR A 156 -0.87 12.20 -0.42
N LEU A 157 0.42 12.54 -0.48
CA LEU A 157 0.91 13.87 -0.19
C LEU A 157 0.52 14.84 -1.32
N SER A 158 0.58 16.15 -1.04
CA SER A 158 0.37 17.18 -2.05
C SER A 158 1.37 17.11 -3.21
N THR A 159 2.53 16.50 -2.98
CA THR A 159 3.58 16.18 -3.97
C THR A 159 3.20 15.05 -4.92
N GLY A 160 2.12 14.30 -4.63
CA GLY A 160 1.72 13.10 -5.35
C GLY A 160 2.35 11.80 -4.83
N GLU A 161 3.24 11.88 -3.84
CA GLU A 161 3.86 10.70 -3.24
C GLU A 161 2.88 9.90 -2.37
N LEU A 162 2.98 8.58 -2.45
CA LEU A 162 2.18 7.65 -1.67
C LEU A 162 2.96 7.21 -0.43
N GLU A 163 2.33 7.36 0.73
CA GLU A 163 2.85 6.86 1.99
C GLU A 163 1.87 5.86 2.62
N ALA A 164 2.42 4.81 3.22
CA ALA A 164 1.67 3.86 4.03
C ALA A 164 2.03 4.03 5.50
N ARG A 165 1.03 3.88 6.38
CA ARG A 165 1.24 3.78 7.82
C ARG A 165 1.56 2.33 8.17
N VAL A 166 2.80 2.04 8.54
CA VAL A 166 3.31 0.69 8.73
C VAL A 166 3.37 0.35 10.22
N ARG A 167 2.91 -0.85 10.60
CA ARG A 167 3.28 -1.49 11.87
C ARG A 167 4.34 -2.54 11.63
N PHE A 168 5.44 -2.42 12.35
CA PHE A 168 6.52 -3.41 12.35
C PHE A 168 6.20 -4.63 13.24
N SER A 169 6.73 -5.78 12.87
CA SER A 169 6.67 -7.02 13.65
C SER A 169 7.44 -6.88 14.95
N GLY A 170 6.83 -7.32 16.06
CA GLY A 170 7.43 -7.21 17.40
C GLY A 170 7.27 -5.85 18.07
N PHE A 171 6.73 -4.83 17.39
CA PHE A 171 6.52 -3.49 17.94
C PHE A 171 5.04 -3.14 18.14
N ASP A 172 4.78 -2.24 19.09
CA ASP A 172 3.44 -1.72 19.37
C ASP A 172 3.07 -0.53 18.46
N ASN A 173 1.91 0.08 18.71
CA ASN A 173 1.43 1.21 17.91
C ASN A 173 2.23 2.51 18.04
N ARG A 174 3.08 2.65 19.06
CA ARG A 174 3.92 3.84 19.26
C ARG A 174 5.05 3.91 18.25
N HIS A 175 5.36 2.77 17.64
CA HIS A 175 6.43 2.61 16.65
C HIS A 175 5.91 2.66 15.21
N ASP A 176 4.61 2.87 15.00
CA ASP A 176 4.09 3.00 13.65
C ASP A 176 4.72 4.20 12.93
N GLU A 177 5.02 4.03 11.64
CA GLU A 177 5.67 5.06 10.82
C GLU A 177 4.90 5.31 9.52
N TRP A 178 4.90 6.57 9.07
CA TRP A 178 4.45 6.92 7.73
C TRP A 178 5.65 6.79 6.81
N LEU A 179 5.61 5.84 5.87
CA LEU A 179 6.75 5.49 5.02
C LEU A 179 6.37 5.63 3.56
N ASN A 180 7.28 6.18 2.76
CA ASN A 180 7.11 6.26 1.31
C ASN A 180 7.07 4.85 0.71
N VAL A 181 5.97 4.51 0.03
CA VAL A 181 5.75 3.14 -0.48
C VAL A 181 6.78 2.76 -1.54
N LYS A 182 7.22 3.71 -2.37
CA LYS A 182 8.16 3.42 -3.46
C LYS A 182 9.59 3.22 -2.97
N ARG A 183 9.98 3.91 -1.89
CA ARG A 183 11.38 3.98 -1.44
C ARG A 183 11.65 3.11 -0.21
N SER A 184 10.65 2.93 0.65
CA SER A 184 10.85 2.41 2.00
C SER A 184 10.02 1.17 2.30
N VAL A 185 9.34 0.58 1.31
CA VAL A 185 8.58 -0.66 1.45
C VAL A 185 8.93 -1.59 0.30
N ARG A 186 9.25 -2.84 0.60
CA ARG A 186 9.55 -3.87 -0.41
C ARG A 186 9.15 -5.25 0.08
N GLU A 187 9.10 -6.21 -0.85
CA GLU A 187 8.94 -7.62 -0.49
C GLU A 187 10.09 -8.08 0.41
N ARG A 188 9.79 -8.92 1.40
CA ARG A 188 10.77 -9.38 2.40
C ARG A 188 11.97 -10.05 1.73
N SER A 189 13.17 -9.76 2.23
CA SER A 189 14.41 -10.42 1.83
C SER A 189 14.41 -11.89 2.24
N ILE A 190 15.10 -12.73 1.47
CA ILE A 190 15.09 -14.19 1.63
C ILE A 190 16.44 -14.64 2.18
N PRO A 191 16.48 -15.37 3.32
CA PRO A 191 17.71 -15.97 3.83
C PRO A 191 18.39 -16.84 2.77
N VAL A 192 19.71 -16.79 2.69
CA VAL A 192 20.47 -17.59 1.72
C VAL A 192 20.89 -18.90 2.37
N GLU A 193 20.37 -20.03 1.87
CA GLU A 193 20.78 -21.35 2.35
C GLU A 193 22.22 -21.69 1.92
N PRO A 194 22.96 -22.51 2.68
CA PRO A 194 24.32 -22.95 2.31
C PRO A 194 24.45 -23.51 0.89
N SER A 195 23.47 -24.29 0.45
CA SER A 195 23.38 -24.85 -0.90
C SER A 195 23.12 -23.81 -1.99
N GLU A 196 22.58 -22.65 -1.63
CA GLU A 196 22.20 -21.56 -2.54
C GLU A 196 23.20 -20.40 -2.57
N CYS A 197 24.31 -20.49 -1.82
CA CYS A 197 25.32 -19.44 -1.76
C CYS A 197 25.84 -19.02 -3.16
N GLY A 198 25.83 -19.96 -4.12
CA GLY A 198 26.23 -19.73 -5.50
C GLY A 198 25.32 -18.77 -6.27
N ARG A 199 24.13 -18.47 -5.77
CA ARG A 199 23.19 -17.52 -6.37
C ARG A 199 23.62 -16.07 -6.17
N VAL A 200 24.27 -15.76 -5.04
CA VAL A 200 24.79 -14.42 -4.74
C VAL A 200 25.97 -14.07 -5.66
N LYS A 201 25.96 -12.90 -6.28
CA LYS A 201 26.99 -12.39 -7.20
C LYS A 201 27.52 -11.04 -6.73
N VAL A 202 28.69 -10.69 -7.25
CA VAL A 202 29.25 -9.34 -7.09
C VAL A 202 28.32 -8.34 -7.74
N GLY A 203 28.00 -7.26 -7.04
CA GLY A 203 27.03 -6.24 -7.44
C GLY A 203 25.62 -6.49 -6.93
N ASP A 204 25.31 -7.65 -6.35
CA ASP A 204 23.97 -7.91 -5.80
C ASP A 204 23.70 -6.99 -4.60
N LEU A 205 22.46 -6.52 -4.50
CA LEU A 205 21.92 -5.89 -3.29
C LEU A 205 21.52 -6.99 -2.30
N LEU A 206 22.04 -6.89 -1.08
CA LEU A 206 21.73 -7.77 0.04
C LEU A 206 21.16 -6.97 1.20
N LEU A 207 20.30 -7.62 1.99
CA LEU A 207 19.99 -7.18 3.34
C LEU A 207 20.97 -7.86 4.30
N CYS A 208 21.78 -7.07 4.98
CA CYS A 208 22.89 -7.55 5.80
C CYS A 208 22.62 -7.28 7.29
N PHE A 209 22.85 -8.29 8.11
CA PHE A 209 22.81 -8.17 9.57
C PHE A 209 24.14 -7.61 10.07
N GLU A 210 24.08 -6.44 10.68
CA GLU A 210 25.19 -5.77 11.31
C GLU A 210 24.95 -5.71 12.81
N GLU A 211 25.95 -6.18 13.56
CA GLU A 211 25.91 -6.22 15.01
C GLU A 211 27.10 -5.44 15.56
N THR A 212 26.79 -4.44 16.37
CA THR A 212 27.74 -3.62 17.12
C THR A 212 27.45 -3.80 18.61
N GLU A 213 28.24 -3.18 19.49
CA GLU A 213 28.01 -3.25 20.94
C GLU A 213 26.64 -2.69 21.36
N ASP A 214 26.13 -1.68 20.65
CA ASP A 214 24.93 -0.94 21.03
C ASP A 214 23.68 -1.30 20.21
N GLN A 215 23.86 -1.90 19.02
CA GLN A 215 22.75 -2.16 18.09
C GLN A 215 22.98 -3.39 17.21
N ALA A 216 21.86 -3.99 16.81
CA ALA A 216 21.79 -5.12 15.90
C ALA A 216 20.73 -4.81 14.82
N LEU A 217 21.19 -4.40 13.63
CA LEU A 217 20.35 -3.83 12.58
C LEU A 217 20.49 -4.60 11.27
N TYR A 218 19.44 -4.54 10.45
CA TYR A 218 19.46 -5.02 9.08
C TYR A 218 19.54 -3.84 8.12
N ARG A 219 20.67 -3.71 7.40
CA ARG A 219 20.93 -2.60 6.47
C ARG A 219 21.22 -3.12 5.06
N ASP A 220 20.96 -2.28 4.06
CA ASP A 220 21.26 -2.59 2.67
C ASP A 220 22.76 -2.47 2.40
N ALA A 221 23.30 -3.45 1.67
CA ALA A 221 24.69 -3.45 1.24
C ALA A 221 24.84 -4.09 -0.14
N HIS A 222 25.85 -3.67 -0.89
CA HIS A 222 26.20 -4.24 -2.18
C HIS A 222 27.40 -5.17 -2.07
N VAL A 223 27.35 -6.33 -2.73
CA VAL A 223 28.48 -7.27 -2.75
C VAL A 223 29.63 -6.69 -3.59
N VAL A 224 30.78 -6.47 -2.96
CA VAL A 224 32.02 -5.99 -3.62
C VAL A 224 32.87 -7.14 -4.11
N ASN A 225 32.99 -8.21 -3.32
CA ASN A 225 33.79 -9.38 -3.64
C ASN A 225 33.23 -10.63 -2.94
N ILE A 226 33.52 -11.81 -3.49
CA ILE A 226 33.15 -13.09 -2.88
C ILE A 226 34.37 -14.02 -2.89
N ARG A 227 34.85 -14.39 -1.71
CA ARG A 227 35.81 -15.48 -1.54
C ARG A 227 35.04 -16.79 -1.39
N ARG A 228 35.08 -17.61 -2.43
CA ARG A 228 34.43 -18.93 -2.48
C ARG A 228 35.33 -19.97 -1.84
N GLU A 229 34.74 -20.81 -0.99
CA GLU A 229 35.41 -21.89 -0.28
C GLU A 229 34.77 -23.23 -0.65
N ILE A 230 35.49 -24.33 -0.44
CA ILE A 230 34.95 -25.69 -0.63
C ILE A 230 34.12 -26.07 0.60
N HIS A 231 32.84 -26.38 0.41
CA HIS A 231 31.93 -26.81 1.47
C HIS A 231 30.81 -27.72 0.95
N ASP A 232 30.02 -28.27 1.87
CA ASP A 232 28.84 -29.10 1.55
C ASP A 232 27.53 -28.30 1.62
N HIS A 233 26.40 -28.98 1.46
CA HIS A 233 25.06 -28.36 1.50
C HIS A 233 24.58 -28.00 2.91
N LYS A 234 25.32 -28.35 3.98
CA LYS A 234 24.89 -28.13 5.37
C LYS A 234 25.49 -26.86 5.96
N ARG A 235 26.64 -26.43 5.48
CA ARG A 235 27.33 -25.24 5.98
C ARG A 235 28.08 -24.57 4.85
N CYS A 236 27.96 -23.26 4.74
CA CYS A 236 28.76 -22.44 3.83
C CYS A 236 29.75 -21.62 4.66
N ASN A 237 31.00 -21.61 4.21
CA ASN A 237 32.12 -20.84 4.77
C ASN A 237 32.68 -19.83 3.75
N CYS A 238 31.94 -19.55 2.68
CA CYS A 238 32.26 -18.44 1.78
C CYS A 238 32.23 -17.11 2.56
N VAL A 239 33.05 -16.15 2.12
CA VAL A 239 33.09 -14.80 2.69
C VAL A 239 32.62 -13.81 1.63
N PHE A 240 31.61 -13.02 1.98
CA PHE A 240 31.02 -11.99 1.13
C PHE A 240 31.51 -10.64 1.65
N LEU A 241 32.39 -9.98 0.89
CA LEU A 241 32.77 -8.60 1.18
C LEU A 241 31.65 -7.71 0.67
N VAL A 242 30.95 -7.03 1.57
CA VAL A 242 29.86 -6.12 1.24
C VAL A 242 30.25 -4.69 1.53
N ARG A 243 29.61 -3.74 0.86
CA ARG A 243 29.70 -2.30 1.16
C ARG A 243 28.32 -1.77 1.52
N PHE A 244 28.17 -1.26 2.73
CA PHE A 244 26.90 -0.71 3.21
C PHE A 244 26.51 0.56 2.48
N GLU A 245 25.22 0.72 2.21
CA GLU A 245 24.67 1.97 1.72
C GLU A 245 24.71 3.04 2.82
N GLY A 246 24.94 4.30 2.44
CA GLY A 246 24.98 5.43 3.37
C GLY A 246 26.39 5.82 3.81
N ASP A 247 27.12 4.92 4.48
CA ASP A 247 28.45 5.21 5.02
C ASP A 247 29.62 4.64 4.18
N ASN A 248 29.34 3.78 3.20
CA ASN A 248 30.31 3.10 2.34
C ASN A 248 31.34 2.24 3.10
N THR A 249 31.04 1.86 4.35
CA THR A 249 31.88 0.92 5.10
C THR A 249 31.86 -0.45 4.44
N GLU A 250 33.00 -1.14 4.44
CA GLU A 250 33.12 -2.49 3.89
C GLU A 250 33.34 -3.50 5.00
N GLU A 251 32.57 -4.59 4.96
CA GLU A 251 32.64 -5.66 5.97
C GLU A 251 32.63 -7.06 5.32
N PRO A 252 33.50 -7.98 5.77
CA PRO A 252 33.41 -9.38 5.38
C PRO A 252 32.33 -10.12 6.19
N LEU A 253 31.27 -10.56 5.53
CA LEU A 253 30.16 -11.28 6.16
C LEU A 253 30.14 -12.77 5.79
N GLY A 254 29.62 -13.57 6.72
CA GLY A 254 29.23 -14.96 6.50
C GLY A 254 27.83 -15.06 5.89
N ILE A 255 27.47 -16.26 5.42
CA ILE A 255 26.16 -16.48 4.78
C ILE A 255 24.98 -16.26 5.74
N ASP A 256 25.19 -16.52 7.03
CA ASP A 256 24.20 -16.41 8.10
C ASP A 256 23.80 -14.96 8.41
N LYS A 257 24.57 -13.99 7.91
CA LYS A 257 24.34 -12.57 8.09
C LYS A 257 23.77 -11.88 6.84
N ILE A 258 23.39 -12.63 5.81
CA ILE A 258 22.90 -12.05 4.56
C ILE A 258 21.57 -12.65 4.10
N CYS A 259 20.71 -11.79 3.58
CA CYS A 259 19.49 -12.15 2.89
C CYS A 259 19.52 -11.56 1.49
N ARG A 260 19.13 -12.36 0.49
CA ARG A 260 19.03 -11.90 -0.91
C ARG A 260 17.70 -11.22 -1.16
N ARG A 261 17.66 -10.34 -2.16
CA ARG A 261 16.40 -9.85 -2.69
C ARG A 261 15.64 -10.97 -3.44
N PRO A 262 14.29 -10.96 -3.43
CA PRO A 262 13.50 -11.80 -4.31
C PRO A 262 13.88 -11.60 -5.78
N ASP A 263 13.76 -12.66 -6.57
CA ASP A 263 14.03 -12.59 -8.01
C ASP A 263 12.91 -11.78 -8.67
N HIS A 264 13.23 -10.66 -9.32
CA HIS A 264 12.27 -9.92 -10.12
C HIS A 264 12.09 -10.63 -11.47
N GLU A 265 10.89 -11.16 -11.75
CA GLU A 265 10.48 -11.62 -13.10
C GLU A 265 10.35 -10.47 -14.11
#